data_AF-T1BHN3-F1
#
_entry.id   AF-T1BHN3-F1
#
_cell.length_a   1.000
_cell.length_b   1.000
_cell.length_c   1.000
_cell.angle_alpha   90.00
_cell.angle_beta   90.00
_cell.angle_gamma   90.00
#
_symmetry.space_group_name_H-M   'P 1'
#
loop_
_entity.id
_entity.type
_entity.pdbx_description
1 polymer ?
#
loop_
_entity_poly.entity_id
_entity_poly.type
_entity_poly.pdbx_seq_one_letter_code
_entity_poly.pdbx_strand_id
1 'polypeptide(L)' 'YLQVLLADALPAVGRDRLFADMDAWGYSFRLGGARDWFERDAEDARMWLHVHGLTDHEDRPTGVCRS' A
#
# COMPACT_ATOMS: atom_id res chain seq x y z
N TYR A 1 -0.86 -0.40 2.78
CA TYR A 1 -0.31 -1.18 1.64
C TYR A 1 -1.30 -1.17 0.48
N LEU A 2 -2.50 -1.75 0.63
CA LEU A 2 -3.50 -1.77 -0.45
C LEU A 2 -3.82 -0.37 -1.04
N GLN A 3 -3.99 0.65 -0.19
CA GLN A 3 -4.20 2.03 -0.65
C GLN A 3 -3.09 2.56 -1.55
N VAL A 4 -1.84 2.14 -1.32
CA VAL A 4 -0.67 2.55 -2.12
C VAL A 4 -0.71 1.87 -3.50
N LEU A 5 -1.04 0.58 -3.53
CA LEU A 5 -1.22 -0.16 -4.79
C LEU A 5 -2.35 0.43 -5.64
N LEU A 6 -3.47 0.78 -5.00
CA LEU A 6 -4.60 1.41 -5.68
C LEU A 6 -4.26 2.82 -6.17
N ALA A 7 -3.50 3.60 -5.40
CA ALA A 7 -3.07 4.93 -5.83
C ALA A 7 -2.20 4.92 -7.09
N ASP A 8 -1.39 3.87 -7.29
CA ASP A 8 -0.59 3.70 -8.53
C ASP A 8 -1.50 3.44 -9.76
N ALA A 9 -2.67 2.84 -9.55
CA ALA A 9 -3.66 2.59 -10.60
C ALA A 9 -4.58 3.81 -10.88
N LEU A 10 -4.58 4.82 -10.02
CA LEU A 10 -5.42 6.02 -10.17
C LEU A 10 -4.63 7.15 -10.85
N PRO A 11 -5.06 7.61 -12.04
CA PRO A 11 -4.45 8.76 -12.70
C PRO A 11 -4.47 9.98 -11.78
N ALA A 12 -3.35 10.71 -11.71
CA ALA A 12 -3.14 11.91 -10.90
C ALA A 12 -2.98 11.74 -9.37
N VAL A 13 -3.10 10.52 -8.83
CA VAL A 13 -2.68 10.25 -7.44
C VAL A 13 -1.25 9.75 -7.46
N GLY A 14 -1.03 8.51 -7.91
CA GLY A 14 0.28 7.88 -7.86
C GLY A 14 0.75 7.60 -6.42
N ARG A 15 1.65 6.62 -6.28
CA ARG A 15 2.17 6.22 -4.96
C ARG A 15 2.92 7.33 -4.23
N ASP A 16 3.70 8.14 -4.95
CA ASP A 16 4.58 9.16 -4.35
C ASP A 16 3.78 10.28 -3.68
N ARG A 17 2.69 10.72 -4.33
CA ARG A 17 1.79 11.71 -3.74
C ARG A 17 1.11 11.16 -2.50
N LEU A 18 0.64 9.91 -2.56
CA LEU A 18 0.00 9.28 -1.41
C LEU A 18 0.96 9.15 -0.23
N PHE A 19 2.23 8.79 -0.46
CA PHE A 19 3.23 8.77 0.62
C PHE A 19 3.38 10.15 1.27
N ALA A 20 3.51 11.20 0.47
CA ALA A 20 3.62 12.57 0.99
C ALA A 20 2.37 13.00 1.77
N ASP A 21 1.17 12.66 1.27
CA ASP A 21 -0.09 12.97 1.95
C ASP A 21 -0.20 12.16 3.27
N MET A 22 0.18 10.89 3.29
CA MET A 22 0.21 10.06 4.50
C MET A 22 1.17 10.62 5.55
N ASP A 23 2.36 11.04 5.14
CA ASP A 23 3.34 11.68 6.03
C ASP A 23 2.79 13.03 6.57
N ALA A 24 2.14 13.83 5.71
CA ALA A 24 1.51 15.09 6.12
C ALA A 24 0.31 14.90 7.06
N TRP A 25 -0.43 13.79 6.92
CA TRP A 25 -1.49 13.40 7.85
C TRP A 25 -0.96 12.92 9.21
N GLY A 26 0.37 12.73 9.33
CA GLY A 26 1.03 12.34 10.58
C GLY A 26 1.15 10.84 10.78
N TYR A 27 1.05 10.02 9.72
CA TYR A 27 1.39 8.60 9.82
C TYR A 27 2.88 8.48 10.19
N SER A 28 3.17 7.80 11.29
CA SER A 28 4.54 7.55 11.75
C SER A 28 4.74 6.05 11.90
N PHE A 29 5.72 5.51 11.17
CA PHE A 29 6.05 4.09 11.19
C PHE A 29 7.38 3.84 11.91
N ARG A 30 7.62 2.57 12.27
CA ARG A 30 8.80 2.17 13.05
C ARG A 30 10.13 2.52 12.37
N LEU A 31 10.17 2.53 11.03
CA LEU A 31 11.35 2.84 10.23
C LEU A 31 11.38 4.26 9.64
N GLY A 32 10.39 5.12 9.94
CA GLY A 32 10.30 6.47 9.36
C GLY A 32 8.96 6.74 8.68
N GLY A 33 9.00 7.27 7.46
CA GLY A 33 7.82 7.70 6.70
C GLY A 33 7.05 6.54 6.04
N ALA A 34 5.93 6.87 5.42
CA ALA A 34 5.05 5.90 4.74
C ALA A 34 5.77 5.13 3.62
N ARG A 35 6.72 5.78 2.93
CA ARG A 35 7.53 5.16 1.89
C ARG A 35 8.47 4.09 2.44
N ASP A 36 9.23 4.41 3.48
CA ASP A 36 10.17 3.48 4.11
C ASP A 36 9.44 2.25 4.66
N TRP A 37 8.29 2.48 5.26
CA TRP A 37 7.42 1.39 5.68
C TRP A 37 6.99 0.51 4.51
N PHE A 38 6.50 1.09 3.40
CA PHE A 38 6.04 0.33 2.24
C PHE A 38 7.16 -0.51 1.60
N GLU A 39 8.36 0.05 1.49
CA GLU A 39 9.50 -0.60 0.84
C GLU A 39 10.20 -1.63 1.75
N ARG A 40 10.12 -1.48 3.09
CA ARG A 40 11.00 -2.24 4.01
C ARG A 40 10.31 -2.95 5.18
N ASP A 41 9.07 -2.60 5.52
CA ASP A 41 8.39 -3.08 6.75
C ASP A 41 6.89 -3.36 6.54
N ALA A 42 6.49 -3.60 5.28
CA ALA A 42 5.10 -3.90 4.93
C ALA A 42 4.87 -5.37 4.54
N GLU A 43 5.81 -6.27 4.87
CA GLU A 43 5.74 -7.69 4.54
C GLU A 43 4.48 -8.36 5.13
N ASP A 44 4.14 -8.09 6.39
CA ASP A 44 2.93 -8.60 7.03
C ASP A 44 1.67 -8.16 6.27
N ALA A 45 1.62 -6.89 5.87
CA ALA A 45 0.48 -6.34 5.13
C ALA A 45 0.37 -6.94 3.72
N ARG A 46 1.51 -7.12 3.04
CA ARG A 46 1.60 -7.78 1.74
C ARG A 46 1.14 -9.24 1.82
N MET A 47 1.67 -9.98 2.79
CA MET A 47 1.32 -11.38 3.04
C MET A 47 -0.17 -11.52 3.33
N TRP A 48 -0.72 -10.66 4.19
CA TRP A 48 -2.14 -10.68 4.50
C TRP A 48 -3.00 -10.49 3.24
N LEU A 49 -2.65 -9.54 2.36
CA LEU A 49 -3.41 -9.31 1.12
C LEU A 49 -3.33 -10.50 0.17
N HIS A 50 -2.16 -11.12 0.04
CA HIS A 50 -1.96 -12.28 -0.81
C HIS A 50 -2.73 -13.51 -0.29
N VAL A 51 -2.63 -13.80 1.00
CA VAL A 51 -3.36 -14.91 1.66
C VAL A 51 -4.88 -14.79 1.47
N HIS A 52 -5.38 -13.55 1.42
CA HIS A 52 -6.81 -13.29 1.23
C HIS A 52 -7.22 -13.11 -0.25
N GLY A 53 -6.30 -13.30 -1.20
CA GLY A 53 -6.56 -13.19 -2.63
C GLY A 53 -6.91 -11.77 -3.10
N LEU A 54 -6.56 -10.74 -2.32
CA LEU A 54 -6.80 -9.33 -2.64
C LEU A 54 -5.74 -8.76 -3.57
N THR A 55 -4.55 -9.37 -3.58
CA THR A 55 -3.46 -9.07 -4.51
C THR A 55 -2.92 -10.36 -5.14
N ASP A 56 -2.48 -10.28 -6.38
CA ASP A 56 -1.77 -11.38 -7.04
C ASP A 56 -0.30 -11.49 -6.57
N HIS A 57 0.49 -12.33 -7.24
CA HIS A 57 1.91 -12.54 -6.93
C HIS A 57 2.80 -11.37 -7.38
N GLU A 58 2.29 -10.47 -8.22
CA GLU A 58 2.95 -9.24 -8.68
C GLU A 58 2.46 -8.01 -7.88
N ASP A 59 1.79 -8.23 -6.74
CA ASP A 59 1.16 -7.21 -5.90
C ASP A 59 0.10 -6.36 -6.62
N ARG A 60 -0.52 -6.88 -7.69
CA ARG A 60 -1.62 -6.17 -8.36
C ARG A 60 -2.95 -6.48 -7.66
N PRO A 61 -3.79 -5.48 -7.38
CA PRO A 61 -5.11 -5.70 -6.81
C PRO A 61 -5.98 -6.58 -7.73
N THR A 62 -6.64 -7.59 -7.18
CA THR A 62 -7.48 -8.54 -7.95
C THR A 62 -8.90 -8.04 -8.20
N GLY A 63 -9.33 -7.00 -7.45
CA GLY A 63 -10.70 -6.47 -7.50
C GLY A 63 -11.74 -7.31 -6.73
N VAL A 64 -11.31 -8.37 -6.04
CA VAL A 64 -12.20 -9.19 -5.21
C VAL A 64 -12.63 -8.39 -3.98
N CYS A 65 -13.94 -8.21 -3.81
CA CYS A 65 -14.51 -7.62 -2.60
C CYS A 65 -15.01 -8.75 -1.70
N ARG A 66 -14.41 -8.90 -0.51
CA ARG A 66 -14.85 -9.93 0.45
C ARG A 66 -16.15 -9.49 1.11
N SER A 67 -17.16 -10.35 1.08
CA SER A 67 -18.46 -10.20 1.75
C SER A 67 -18.43 -10.61 3.21
#